data_AF-A0A849L3X6-F1
#
_entry.id   AF-A0A849L3X6-F1
#
_cell.length_a   1.000
_cell.length_b   1.000
_cell.length_c   1.000
_cell.angle_alpha   90.00
_cell.angle_beta   90.00
_cell.angle_gamma   90.00
#
_symmetry.space_group_name_H-M   'P 1'
#
loop_
_entity.id
_entity.type
_entity.pdbx_description
1 polymer ?
#
loop_
_entity_poly.entity_id
_entity_poly.type
_entity_poly.pdbx_seq_one_letter_code
_entity_poly.pdbx_strand_id
1 'polypeptide(L)'
;MPSSVKAQRRPLFGHPYEFKDYDDDFAIHQSMVGFLHDIWKGAPKDSFLFVATSEPRGERWREHAISADKMIVGLNRFLRAHSRWDYNLYFCPNPFSLARRKRAFALPSRLG
;
A
#
# COMPACT_ATOMS: atom_id res chain seq x y z
N MET A 1 12.68 2.57 14.44
CA MET A 1 13.78 1.85 13.76
C MET A 1 13.43 1.77 12.29
N PRO A 2 14.26 2.28 11.36
CA PRO A 2 14.00 2.08 9.94
C PRO A 2 14.22 0.59 9.63
N SER A 3 13.23 -0.05 9.03
CA SER A 3 13.35 -1.44 8.59
C SER A 3 14.42 -1.51 7.49
N SER A 4 15.50 -2.25 7.75
CA SER A 4 16.49 -2.60 6.73
C SER A 4 15.77 -3.35 5.61
N VAL A 5 15.62 -2.71 4.45
CA VAL A 5 15.21 -3.38 3.21
C VAL A 5 16.19 -4.53 2.99
N LYS A 6 15.69 -5.75 2.78
CA LYS A 6 16.58 -6.89 2.51
C LYS A 6 17.17 -6.70 1.11
N ALA A 7 18.44 -6.34 1.03
CA ALA A 7 19.19 -6.06 -0.20
C ALA A 7 19.05 -7.14 -1.30
N GLN A 8 18.67 -8.37 -0.94
CA GLN A 8 18.49 -9.51 -1.85
C GLN A 8 17.24 -9.46 -2.75
N ARG A 9 16.33 -8.50 -2.61
CA ARG A 9 15.05 -8.49 -3.36
C ARG A 9 14.93 -7.45 -4.46
N ARG A 10 15.96 -6.62 -4.67
CA ARG A 10 16.01 -5.72 -5.83
C ARG A 10 16.25 -6.55 -7.11
N PRO A 11 15.56 -6.28 -8.22
CA PRO A 11 15.84 -6.91 -9.50
C PRO A 11 17.33 -6.72 -9.85
N LEU A 12 18.05 -7.83 -10.07
CA LEU A 12 19.46 -7.81 -10.47
C LEU A 12 19.64 -7.43 -11.94
N PHE A 13 18.59 -7.63 -12.75
CA PHE A 13 18.55 -7.32 -14.18
C PHE A 13 17.22 -6.61 -14.48
N GLY A 14 17.30 -5.40 -15.00
CA GLY A 14 16.13 -4.65 -15.48
C GLY A 14 15.67 -5.18 -16.84
N HIS A 15 14.37 -5.23 -17.03
CA HIS A 15 13.69 -5.36 -18.31
C HIS A 15 14.08 -4.19 -19.23
N PRO A 16 14.24 -4.39 -20.55
CA PRO A 16 14.73 -3.37 -21.48
C PRO A 16 13.82 -2.12 -21.58
N TYR A 17 12.59 -2.20 -21.07
CA TYR A 17 11.62 -1.11 -21.01
C TYR A 17 11.33 -0.61 -19.59
N GLU A 18 12.02 -1.11 -18.57
CA GLU A 18 11.86 -0.60 -17.21
C GLU A 18 12.56 0.75 -17.07
N PHE A 19 11.83 1.75 -16.60
CA PHE A 19 12.37 3.05 -16.19
C PHE A 19 13.49 2.78 -15.17
N LYS A 20 14.73 3.09 -15.53
CA LYS A 20 15.96 2.80 -14.76
C LYS A 20 16.10 3.72 -13.53
N ASP A 21 15.09 3.76 -12.68
CA ASP A 21 15.17 4.52 -11.43
C ASP A 21 14.75 3.67 -10.22
N TYR A 22 15.39 2.51 -10.10
CA TYR A 22 15.21 1.66 -8.93
C TYR A 22 15.84 2.24 -7.66
N ASP A 23 16.72 3.23 -7.79
CA ASP A 23 17.46 3.80 -6.68
C ASP A 23 16.79 5.05 -6.09
N ASP A 24 15.86 5.71 -6.80
CA ASP A 24 15.07 6.81 -6.24
C ASP A 24 13.83 6.33 -5.46
N ASP A 25 14.09 5.53 -4.41
CA ASP A 25 13.05 5.08 -3.47
C ASP A 25 12.33 6.27 -2.82
N PHE A 26 12.96 7.45 -2.72
CA PHE A 26 12.33 8.65 -2.19
C PHE A 26 11.30 9.24 -3.17
N ALA A 27 11.66 9.46 -4.44
CA ALA A 27 10.71 9.99 -5.43
C ALA A 27 9.57 9.02 -5.70
N ILE A 28 9.84 7.71 -5.74
CA ILE A 28 8.79 6.70 -5.85
C ILE A 28 7.85 6.76 -4.65
N HIS A 29 8.38 6.84 -3.43
CA HIS A 29 7.55 6.98 -2.23
C HIS A 29 6.66 8.24 -2.30
N GLN A 30 7.22 9.40 -2.69
CA GLN A 30 6.45 10.63 -2.84
C GLN A 30 5.36 10.50 -3.93
N SER A 31 5.71 9.91 -5.07
CA SER A 31 4.77 9.67 -6.17
C SER A 31 3.60 8.77 -5.75
N MET A 32 3.88 7.69 -5.00
CA MET A 32 2.85 6.81 -4.45
C MET A 32 1.92 7.53 -3.47
N VAL A 33 2.47 8.37 -2.59
CA VAL A 33 1.67 9.20 -1.68
C VAL A 33 0.79 10.18 -2.47
N GLY A 34 1.36 10.86 -3.46
CA GLY A 34 0.63 11.81 -4.30
C GLY A 34 -0.51 11.16 -5.09
N PHE A 35 -0.23 10.04 -5.74
CA PHE A 35 -1.23 9.27 -6.49
C PHE A 35 -2.41 8.83 -5.61
N LEU A 36 -2.13 8.25 -4.45
CA LEU A 36 -3.18 7.79 -3.53
C LEU A 36 -3.94 8.96 -2.91
N HIS A 37 -3.26 10.05 -2.57
CA HIS A 37 -3.89 11.29 -2.13
C HIS A 37 -4.90 11.80 -3.17
N ASP A 38 -4.52 11.79 -4.45
CA ASP A 38 -5.37 12.32 -5.53
C ASP A 38 -6.58 11.42 -5.80
N ILE A 39 -6.44 10.10 -5.70
CA ILE A 39 -7.57 9.15 -5.79
C ILE A 39 -8.63 9.44 -4.72
N TRP A 40 -8.20 9.71 -3.49
CA TRP A 40 -9.10 9.93 -2.36
C TRP A 40 -9.40 11.41 -2.10
N LYS A 41 -9.02 12.29 -3.03
CA LYS A 41 -9.28 13.71 -2.93
C LYS A 41 -10.79 13.94 -2.85
N GLY A 42 -11.23 14.59 -1.76
CA GLY A 42 -12.65 14.86 -1.51
C GLY A 42 -13.39 13.76 -0.75
N ALA A 43 -12.72 12.69 -0.30
CA ALA A 43 -13.33 11.73 0.60
C ALA A 43 -13.81 12.42 1.91
N PRO A 44 -14.97 12.01 2.47
CA PRO A 44 -15.46 12.55 3.75
C PRO A 44 -14.42 12.39 4.86
N LYS A 45 -14.24 13.41 5.72
CA LYS A 45 -13.18 13.41 6.74
C LYS A 45 -13.32 12.30 7.79
N ASP A 46 -14.55 11.89 8.07
CA ASP A 46 -14.92 10.81 8.99
C ASP A 46 -14.86 9.41 8.34
N SER A 47 -14.48 9.34 7.07
CA SER A 47 -14.31 8.07 6.35
C SER A 47 -12.95 7.42 6.61
N PHE A 48 -12.86 6.17 6.18
CA PHE A 48 -11.69 5.31 6.27
C PHE A 48 -11.28 4.83 4.88
N LEU A 49 -10.00 4.94 4.61
CA LEU A 49 -9.31 4.54 3.39
C LEU A 49 -8.55 3.25 3.68
N PHE A 50 -8.48 2.34 2.71
CA PHE A 50 -7.85 1.04 2.92
C PHE A 50 -6.67 0.83 1.99
N VAL A 51 -5.56 0.46 2.61
CA VAL A 51 -4.37 -0.10 1.94
C VAL A 51 -4.12 -1.49 2.50
N ALA A 52 -3.42 -2.32 1.73
CA ALA A 52 -3.11 -3.68 2.15
C ALA A 52 -1.74 -4.11 1.65
N THR A 53 -1.18 -5.10 2.34
CA THR A 53 0.06 -5.77 1.96
C THR A 53 -0.13 -7.27 1.92
N SER A 54 0.62 -7.94 1.06
CA SER A 54 0.90 -9.38 1.18
C SER A 54 2.40 -9.64 1.07
N GLU A 55 2.86 -10.81 1.54
CA GLU A 55 4.22 -11.26 1.20
C GLU A 55 4.35 -11.43 -0.32
N PRO A 56 5.56 -11.44 -0.91
CA PRO A 56 5.72 -11.46 -2.37
C PRO A 56 5.03 -12.65 -3.06
N ARG A 57 4.90 -13.78 -2.36
CA ARG A 57 4.18 -14.97 -2.83
C ARG A 57 2.64 -14.86 -2.74
N GLY A 58 2.11 -13.74 -2.24
CA GLY A 58 0.69 -13.53 -1.97
C GLY A 58 0.21 -14.16 -0.66
N GLU A 59 1.07 -14.91 0.02
CA GLU A 59 0.77 -15.55 1.30
C GLU A 59 0.69 -14.46 2.38
N ARG A 60 -0.38 -14.47 3.18
CA ARG A 60 -0.63 -13.54 4.31
C ARG A 60 -0.98 -12.10 3.91
N TRP A 61 -2.23 -11.92 3.53
CA TRP A 61 -2.88 -10.62 3.37
C TRP A 61 -3.07 -9.89 4.70
N ARG A 62 -2.72 -8.60 4.73
CA ARG A 62 -2.96 -7.69 5.87
C ARG A 62 -3.55 -6.38 5.38
N GLU A 63 -4.62 -5.95 6.03
CA GLU A 63 -5.32 -4.69 5.71
C GLU A 63 -5.03 -3.63 6.76
N HIS A 64 -4.94 -2.38 6.31
CA HIS A 64 -4.70 -1.23 7.14
C HIS A 64 -5.74 -0.15 6.80
N ALA A 65 -6.49 0.27 7.82
CA ALA A 65 -7.37 1.42 7.72
C ALA A 65 -6.61 2.70 8.04
N ILE A 66 -6.79 3.72 7.21
CA ILE A 66 -6.27 5.07 7.40
C ILE A 66 -7.48 5.99 7.47
N SER A 67 -7.62 6.78 8.53
CA SER A 67 -8.68 7.79 8.59
C SER A 67 -8.39 8.90 7.56
N ALA A 68 -9.42 9.34 6.83
CA ALA A 68 -9.27 10.30 5.73
C ALA A 68 -8.67 11.64 6.20
N ASP A 69 -8.99 12.08 7.42
CA ASP A 69 -8.40 13.27 8.07
C ASP A 69 -6.87 13.18 8.27
N LYS A 70 -6.31 11.96 8.27
CA LYS A 70 -4.90 11.64 8.51
C LYS A 70 -4.25 10.94 7.32
N MET A 71 -4.83 11.05 6.13
CA MET A 71 -4.43 10.32 4.94
C MET A 71 -2.92 10.41 4.64
N ILE A 72 -2.36 11.61 4.52
CA ILE A 72 -0.94 11.80 4.18
C ILE A 72 -0.03 11.16 5.24
N VAL A 73 -0.30 11.39 6.52
CA VAL A 73 0.51 10.84 7.62
C VAL A 73 0.37 9.31 7.68
N GLY A 74 -0.83 8.79 7.50
CA GLY A 74 -1.12 7.36 7.48
C GLY A 74 -0.44 6.65 6.32
N LEU A 75 -0.48 7.22 5.12
CA LEU A 75 0.21 6.69 3.94
C LEU A 75 1.73 6.66 4.13
N ASN A 76 2.32 7.76 4.62
CA ASN A 76 3.75 7.82 4.91
C ASN A 76 4.15 6.75 5.94
N ARG A 77 3.36 6.57 6.99
CA ARG A 77 3.60 5.51 7.98
C ARG A 77 3.50 4.13 7.35
N PHE A 78 2.48 3.89 6.53
CA PHE A 78 2.25 2.61 5.86
C PHE A 78 3.41 2.23 4.93
N LEU A 79 3.80 3.13 4.03
CA LEU A 79 4.86 2.88 3.05
C LEU A 79 6.25 2.77 3.69
N ARG A 80 6.51 3.50 4.79
CA ARG A 80 7.76 3.32 5.58
C ARG A 80 7.84 1.97 6.28
N ALA A 81 6.70 1.42 6.71
CA ALA A 81 6.66 0.13 7.37
C ALA A 81 6.68 -1.05 6.38
N HIS A 82 6.25 -0.81 5.13
CA HIS A 82 6.13 -1.85 4.12
C HIS A 82 6.79 -1.39 2.81
N SER A 83 8.06 -1.76 2.67
CA SER A 83 8.83 -1.54 1.46
C SER A 83 8.19 -2.28 0.27
N ARG A 84 8.09 -1.61 -0.88
CA ARG A 84 7.68 -2.21 -2.16
C ARG A 84 8.56 -3.40 -2.58
N TRP A 85 9.79 -3.47 -2.06
CA TRP A 85 10.73 -4.55 -2.31
C TRP A 85 10.42 -5.81 -1.51
N ASP A 86 9.72 -5.65 -0.39
CA ASP A 86 9.46 -6.72 0.56
C ASP A 86 8.00 -7.20 0.55
N TYR A 87 7.10 -6.39 0.01
CA TYR A 87 5.65 -6.61 0.02
C TYR A 87 5.01 -6.25 -1.31
N ASN A 88 3.99 -7.01 -1.68
CA ASN A 88 3.02 -6.55 -2.67
C ASN A 88 2.11 -5.52 -1.98
N LEU A 89 1.89 -4.36 -2.63
CA LEU A 89 1.13 -3.25 -2.07
C LEU A 89 -0.19 -3.08 -2.83
N TYR A 90 -1.29 -2.91 -2.11
CA TYR A 90 -2.64 -2.78 -2.66
C TYR A 90 -3.37 -1.61 -2.01
N PHE A 91 -4.36 -1.07 -2.70
CA PHE A 91 -5.25 -0.04 -2.19
C PHE A 91 -6.69 -0.29 -2.63
N CYS A 92 -7.65 0.26 -1.88
CA CYS A 92 -9.04 0.31 -2.27
C CYS A 92 -9.41 1.75 -2.64
N PRO A 93 -9.92 2.02 -3.86
CA PRO A 93 -10.24 3.40 -4.26
C PRO A 93 -11.42 3.98 -3.47
N ASN A 94 -12.29 3.14 -2.92
CA ASN A 94 -13.51 3.60 -2.26
C ASN A 94 -13.27 3.94 -0.78
N PRO A 95 -13.77 5.08 -0.29
CA PRO A 95 -13.83 5.37 1.14
C PRO A 95 -14.95 4.57 1.81
N PHE A 96 -14.79 4.27 3.11
CA PHE A 96 -15.76 3.52 3.92
C PHE A 96 -16.13 4.32 5.17
N SER A 97 -17.34 4.11 5.68
CA SER A 97 -17.80 4.74 6.92
C SER A 97 -17.23 4.11 8.20
N LEU A 98 -16.56 2.96 8.11
CA LEU A 98 -16.05 2.21 9.26
C LEU A 98 -14.59 1.79 9.06
N ALA A 99 -13.82 1.78 10.15
CA ALA A 99 -12.42 1.35 10.19
C ALA A 99 -12.19 -0.15 9.95
N ARG A 100 -13.25 -0.92 9.70
CA ARG A 100 -13.20 -2.36 9.43
C ARG A 100 -14.25 -2.74 8.39
N ARG A 101 -13.82 -3.44 7.35
CA ARG A 101 -14.73 -3.98 6.33
C ARG A 101 -15.53 -5.16 6.88
N LYS A 102 -16.83 -5.20 6.56
CA LYS A 102 -17.70 -6.34 6.90
C LYS A 102 -17.28 -7.55 6.07
N ARG A 103 -16.92 -8.65 6.73
CA ARG A 103 -16.57 -9.92 6.06
C ARG A 103 -17.79 -10.65 5.49
N ALA A 104 -19.00 -10.27 5.89
CA ALA A 104 -20.24 -10.94 5.49
C ALA A 104 -20.50 -10.94 3.98
N PHE A 105 -19.87 -10.01 3.23
CA PHE A 105 -20.00 -9.90 1.78
C PHE A 105 -18.67 -10.19 1.05
N ALA A 106 -17.65 -10.61 1.78
CA ALA A 106 -16.38 -11.00 1.18
C ALA A 106 -16.49 -12.42 0.64
N LEU A 107 -15.93 -12.67 -0.54
CA LEU A 107 -15.78 -14.03 -1.04
C LEU A 107 -14.94 -14.85 -0.04
N PRO A 108 -15.26 -16.15 0.14
CA PRO A 108 -14.48 -17.00 1.02
C PRO A 108 -13.01 -17.02 0.59
N SER A 109 -12.10 -16.80 1.54
CA SER A 109 -10.66 -16.72 1.30
C SER A 109 -9.99 -18.08 1.02
N ARG A 110 -10.79 -19.15 0.93
CA ARG A 110 -10.39 -20.47 0.46
C ARG A 110 -11.49 -20.95 -0.49
N LEU A 111 -11.12 -21.23 -1.74
CA LEU A 111 -11.86 -22.22 -2.51
C LEU A 111 -11.59 -23.55 -1.81
N GLY A 112 -12.67 -24.29 -1.49
CA GLY A 112 -12.60 -25.54 -0.73
C GLY A 112 -11.63 -26.55 -1.33
#